data_AF-A0AAN6QB70-F1
#
_entry.id   AF-A0AAN6QB70-F1
#
_cell.length_a   1.000
_cell.length_b   1.000
_cell.length_c   1.000
_cell.angle_alpha   90.00
_cell.angle_beta   90.00
_cell.angle_gamma   90.00
#
_symmetry.space_group_name_H-M   'P 1'
#
loop_
_entity.id
_entity.type
_entity.pdbx_description
1 polymer ?
#
loop_
_entity_poly.entity_id
_entity_poly.type
_entity_poly.pdbx_seq_one_letter_code
_entity_poly.pdbx_strand_id
1 'polypeptide(L)'
;MAQVQQLLAQTNNRIAQLEAENAQLRNAAVTKAKLEAPPKYGGNKEDLAGWLVQMQAYLLYYTERFANEASKVAFAASRLEGKALKWFEPTLKDFLKNPDRDDQEDFTQHVFQRYERFEEEIHKVFGEVDEKLHA
;
A
#
# COMPACT_ATOMS: atom_id res chain seq x y z
N MET A 1 26.99 27.49 -43.91
CA MET A 1 27.44 26.07 -43.88
C MET A 1 28.19 25.73 -42.59
N ALA A 2 29.26 26.43 -42.23
CA ALA A 2 30.04 26.13 -41.01
C ALA A 2 29.22 26.21 -39.68
N GLN A 3 28.37 27.22 -39.52
CA GLN A 3 27.58 27.39 -38.30
C GLN A 3 26.54 26.28 -38.09
N VAL A 4 25.95 25.76 -39.17
CA VAL A 4 24.99 24.64 -39.13
C VAL A 4 25.69 23.34 -38.74
N GLN A 5 26.88 23.09 -39.28
CA GLN A 5 27.71 21.93 -38.92
C GLN A 5 28.15 21.97 -37.45
N GLN A 6 28.49 23.15 -36.94
CA GLN A 6 28.85 23.34 -35.54
C GLN A 6 27.65 23.08 -34.60
N LEU A 7 26.45 23.54 -34.96
CA LEU A 7 25.23 23.28 -34.20
C LEU A 7 24.87 21.78 -34.19
N LEU A 8 25.02 21.08 -35.31
CA LEU A 8 24.81 19.64 -35.41
C LEU A 8 25.77 18.86 -34.48
N ALA A 9 27.05 19.23 -34.46
CA ALA A 9 28.03 18.62 -33.57
C ALA A 9 27.70 18.86 -32.09
N GLN A 10 27.31 20.09 -31.73
CA GLN A 10 26.87 20.40 -30.38
C GLN A 10 25.61 19.63 -29.96
N THR A 11 24.65 19.49 -30.88
CA THR A 11 23.40 18.76 -30.62
C THR A 11 23.66 17.28 -30.39
N ASN A 12 24.49 16.65 -31.23
CA ASN A 12 24.86 15.25 -31.08
C ASN A 12 25.61 14.99 -29.77
N ASN A 13 26.52 15.90 -29.38
CA ASN A 13 27.23 15.79 -28.10
C ASN A 13 26.27 15.91 -26.91
N ARG A 14 25.28 16.80 -26.99
CA ARG A 14 24.27 16.96 -25.95
C ARG A 14 23.35 15.73 -25.85
N ILE A 15 22.99 15.12 -26.98
CA ILE A 15 22.22 13.87 -27.00
C ILE A 15 23.01 12.75 -26.32
N ALA A 16 24.28 12.56 -26.69
CA ALA A 16 25.13 11.54 -26.08
C ALA A 16 25.30 11.75 -24.55
N GLN A 17 25.43 13.01 -24.10
CA GLN A 17 25.48 13.33 -22.68
C GLN A 17 24.18 13.01 -21.96
N LEU A 18 23.03 13.40 -22.53
CA LEU A 18 21.72 13.11 -21.95
C LEU A 18 21.42 11.61 -21.90
N GLU A 19 21.85 10.85 -22.90
CA GLU A 19 21.73 9.39 -22.91
C GLU A 19 22.59 8.74 -21.81
N ALA A 20 23.82 9.22 -21.63
CA ALA A 20 24.71 8.75 -20.57
C ALA A 20 24.17 9.09 -19.17
N GLU A 21 23.65 10.30 -18.97
CA GLU A 21 23.03 10.72 -17.71
C GLU A 21 21.76 9.90 -17.41
N ASN A 22 20.88 9.68 -18.39
CA ASN A 22 19.71 8.82 -18.23
C ASN A 22 20.11 7.38 -17.90
N ALA A 23 21.14 6.83 -18.55
CA ALA A 23 21.65 5.50 -18.22
C ALA A 23 22.20 5.44 -16.79
N GLN A 24 22.91 6.48 -16.34
CA GLN A 24 23.39 6.60 -14.97
C GLN A 24 22.25 6.70 -13.96
N LEU A 25 21.22 7.52 -14.21
CA LEU A 25 20.07 7.65 -13.33
C LEU A 25 19.25 6.35 -13.23
N ARG A 26 19.14 5.61 -14.34
CA ARG A 26 18.49 4.28 -14.35
C ARG A 26 19.29 3.23 -13.58
N ASN A 27 20.63 3.34 -13.57
CA ASN A 27 21.53 2.42 -12.87
C ASN A 27 21.87 2.86 -11.44
N ALA A 28 21.67 4.13 -11.11
CA ALA A 28 21.74 4.66 -9.76
C ALA A 28 20.50 4.20 -9.01
N ALA A 29 20.51 2.93 -8.60
CA ALA A 29 19.55 2.43 -7.63
C ALA A 29 19.72 3.27 -6.35
N VAL A 30 18.82 4.24 -6.15
CA VAL A 30 18.64 4.83 -4.83
C VAL A 30 18.13 3.68 -3.96
N THR A 31 19.02 3.10 -3.16
CA THR A 31 18.68 2.04 -2.22
C THR A 31 17.78 2.65 -1.14
N LYS A 32 16.48 2.77 -1.43
CA LYS A 32 15.48 3.12 -0.42
C LYS A 32 15.51 2.03 0.65
N ALA A 33 15.62 2.42 1.92
CA ALA A 33 15.61 1.50 3.04
C ALA A 33 14.32 0.67 3.01
N LYS A 34 14.41 -0.64 2.80
CA LYS A 34 13.21 -1.48 2.70
C LYS A 34 12.54 -1.60 4.06
N LEU A 35 11.29 -1.17 4.17
CA LEU A 35 10.44 -1.49 5.31
C LEU A 35 9.87 -2.91 5.15
N GLU A 36 10.02 -3.73 6.18
CA GLU A 36 9.48 -5.09 6.19
C GLU A 36 7.96 -5.08 6.36
N ALA A 37 7.29 -6.11 5.83
CA ALA A 37 5.84 -6.21 5.95
C ALA A 37 5.42 -6.40 7.43
N PRO A 38 4.28 -5.83 7.85
CA PRO A 38 3.77 -6.05 9.20
C PRO A 38 3.58 -7.54 9.50
N PRO A 39 3.74 -7.96 10.76
CA PRO A 39 3.52 -9.33 11.16
C PRO A 39 2.06 -9.76 10.92
N LYS A 40 1.82 -11.06 11.04
CA LYS A 40 0.45 -11.59 10.99
C LYS A 40 -0.31 -11.20 12.26
N TYR A 41 -1.62 -10.99 12.13
CA TYR A 41 -2.50 -10.66 13.25
C TYR A 41 -3.54 -11.75 13.49
N GLY A 42 -3.50 -12.36 14.67
CA GLY A 42 -4.34 -13.50 15.04
C GLY A 42 -5.71 -13.14 15.65
N GLY A 43 -5.94 -11.88 16.03
CA GLY A 43 -7.17 -11.45 16.72
C GLY A 43 -7.04 -11.27 18.24
N ASN A 44 -5.82 -11.12 18.76
CA ASN A 44 -5.59 -10.76 20.17
C ASN A 44 -5.79 -9.25 20.34
N LYS A 45 -6.45 -8.83 21.42
CA LYS A 45 -6.78 -7.42 21.63
C LYS A 45 -5.54 -6.58 21.95
N GLU A 46 -4.62 -7.13 22.73
CA GLU A 46 -3.40 -6.45 23.19
C GLU A 46 -2.44 -6.14 22.03
N ASP A 47 -2.54 -6.91 20.94
CA ASP A 47 -1.67 -6.78 19.77
C ASP A 47 -2.26 -5.83 18.69
N LEU A 48 -3.57 -5.50 18.77
CA LEU A 48 -4.26 -4.79 17.68
C LEU A 48 -3.67 -3.41 17.42
N ALA A 49 -3.50 -2.60 18.46
CA ALA A 49 -2.99 -1.23 18.36
C ALA A 49 -1.63 -1.19 17.66
N GLY A 50 -0.69 -2.02 18.17
CA GLY A 50 0.66 -2.09 17.65
C GLY A 50 0.71 -2.63 16.22
N TRP A 51 -0.21 -3.55 15.87
CA TRP A 51 -0.33 -4.06 14.52
C TRP A 51 -0.87 -3.02 13.53
N LEU A 52 -1.91 -2.26 13.91
CA LEU A 52 -2.47 -1.19 13.08
C LEU A 52 -1.44 -0.08 12.82
N VAL A 53 -0.68 0.34 13.83
CA VAL A 53 0.40 1.33 13.66
C VAL A 53 1.45 0.84 12.66
N GLN A 54 1.88 -0.43 12.76
CA GLN A 54 2.83 -1.01 11.80
C GLN A 54 2.25 -1.10 10.40
N MET A 55 0.96 -1.44 10.27
CA MET A 55 0.26 -1.49 8.99
C MET A 55 0.19 -0.11 8.34
N GLN A 56 -0.23 0.90 9.08
CA GLN A 56 -0.32 2.28 8.60
C GLN A 56 1.06 2.81 8.16
N ALA A 57 2.10 2.56 8.95
CA ALA A 57 3.47 2.91 8.58
C ALA A 57 3.91 2.23 7.27
N TYR A 58 3.58 0.95 7.07
CA TYR A 58 3.89 0.22 5.84
C TYR A 58 3.16 0.80 4.62
N LEU A 59 1.86 1.04 4.76
CA LEU A 59 1.03 1.61 3.69
C LEU A 59 1.49 3.02 3.30
N LEU A 60 1.90 3.83 4.28
CA LEU A 60 2.47 5.16 4.05
C LEU A 60 3.81 5.08 3.33
N TYR A 61 4.71 4.18 3.78
CA TYR A 61 6.04 4.04 3.20
C TYR A 61 6.00 3.58 1.73
N TYR A 62 5.04 2.72 1.38
CA TYR A 62 4.87 2.17 0.04
C TYR A 62 3.61 2.69 -0.66
N THR A 63 3.26 3.96 -0.46
CA THR A 63 2.01 4.54 -0.99
C THR A 63 1.88 4.35 -2.51
N GLU A 64 2.99 4.43 -3.25
CA GLU A 64 3.03 4.24 -4.70
C GLU A 64 2.74 2.80 -5.17
N ARG A 65 2.78 1.83 -4.24
CA ARG A 65 2.50 0.41 -4.54
C ARG A 65 1.03 0.05 -4.39
N PHE A 66 0.22 0.94 -3.82
CA PHE A 66 -1.20 0.71 -3.59
C PHE A 66 -2.02 1.59 -4.54
N ALA A 67 -2.64 0.97 -5.54
CA ALA A 67 -3.37 1.69 -6.58
C ALA A 67 -4.62 2.41 -6.05
N ASN A 68 -5.24 1.89 -4.98
CA ASN A 68 -6.45 2.44 -4.37
C ASN A 68 -6.64 1.92 -2.93
N GLU A 69 -7.64 2.46 -2.23
CA GLU A 69 -7.99 2.05 -0.86
C GLU A 69 -8.31 0.56 -0.73
N ALA A 70 -9.05 -0.01 -1.68
CA ALA A 70 -9.38 -1.43 -1.69
C ALA A 70 -8.11 -2.32 -1.72
N SER A 71 -7.06 -1.91 -2.42
CA SER A 71 -5.77 -2.62 -2.44
C SER A 71 -5.05 -2.58 -1.09
N LYS A 72 -5.22 -1.51 -0.29
CA LYS A 72 -4.70 -1.42 1.07
C LYS A 72 -5.45 -2.39 2.00
N VAL A 73 -6.78 -2.41 1.91
CA VAL A 73 -7.63 -3.33 2.67
C VAL A 73 -7.30 -4.79 2.32
N ALA A 74 -7.16 -5.11 1.04
CA ALA A 74 -6.76 -6.45 0.59
C ALA A 74 -5.39 -6.86 1.14
N PHE A 75 -4.42 -5.93 1.17
CA PHE A 75 -3.11 -6.20 1.77
C PHE A 75 -3.21 -6.42 3.28
N ALA A 76 -3.94 -5.59 4.01
CA ALA A 76 -4.14 -5.76 5.45
C ALA A 76 -4.85 -7.09 5.76
N ALA A 77 -5.89 -7.43 4.99
CA ALA A 77 -6.58 -8.72 5.07
C ALA A 77 -5.64 -9.90 4.82
N SER A 78 -4.68 -9.77 3.90
CA SER A 78 -3.65 -10.79 3.66
C SER A 78 -2.72 -11.01 4.85
N ARG A 79 -2.69 -10.09 5.83
CA ARG A 79 -1.92 -10.20 7.06
C ARG A 79 -2.75 -10.72 8.25
N LEU A 80 -4.03 -11.01 8.05
CA LEU A 80 -4.84 -11.66 9.07
C LEU A 80 -4.53 -13.17 9.14
N GLU A 81 -4.67 -13.73 10.33
CA GLU A 81 -4.65 -15.17 10.59
C GLU A 81 -5.59 -15.51 11.75
N GLY A 82 -5.70 -16.80 12.10
CA GLY A 82 -6.42 -17.23 13.30
C GLY A 82 -7.87 -16.73 13.36
N LYS A 83 -8.25 -16.09 14.47
CA LYS A 83 -9.60 -15.59 14.71
C LYS A 83 -9.92 -14.38 13.83
N ALA A 84 -8.94 -13.50 13.59
CA ALA A 84 -9.13 -12.33 12.76
C ALA A 84 -9.41 -12.71 11.29
N LEU A 85 -8.66 -13.68 10.75
CA LEU A 85 -8.94 -14.17 9.40
C LEU A 85 -10.31 -14.84 9.31
N LYS A 86 -10.70 -15.67 10.29
CA LYS A 86 -12.03 -16.30 10.29
C LYS A 86 -13.18 -15.29 10.28
N TRP A 87 -13.00 -14.14 10.95
CA TRP A 87 -13.98 -13.06 10.93
C TRP A 87 -14.05 -12.40 9.55
N PHE A 88 -12.91 -12.12 8.91
CA PHE A 88 -12.86 -11.35 7.67
C PHE A 88 -12.96 -12.20 6.39
N GLU A 89 -12.78 -13.52 6.49
CA GLU A 89 -12.75 -14.44 5.36
C GLU A 89 -13.99 -14.34 4.44
N PRO A 90 -15.24 -14.26 4.95
CA PRO A 90 -16.41 -14.11 4.09
C PRO A 90 -16.35 -12.83 3.25
N THR A 91 -15.99 -11.70 3.89
CA THR A 91 -15.85 -10.38 3.25
C THR A 91 -14.74 -10.37 2.21
N LEU A 92 -13.58 -10.98 2.51
CA LEU A 92 -12.50 -11.10 1.55
C LEU A 92 -12.88 -12.00 0.36
N LYS A 93 -13.62 -13.09 0.60
CA LYS A 93 -14.10 -13.98 -0.47
C LYS A 93 -15.09 -13.27 -1.38
N ASP A 94 -16.01 -12.50 -0.82
CA ASP A 94 -16.99 -11.71 -1.57
C ASP A 94 -16.30 -10.71 -2.49
N PHE A 95 -15.37 -9.90 -1.95
CA PHE A 95 -14.56 -8.96 -2.74
C PHE A 95 -13.79 -9.62 -3.89
N LEU A 96 -13.23 -10.82 -3.67
CA LEU A 96 -12.44 -11.52 -4.69
C LEU A 96 -13.29 -12.20 -5.77
N LYS A 97 -14.53 -12.57 -5.45
CA LYS A 97 -15.44 -13.26 -6.39
C LYS A 97 -16.27 -12.28 -7.22
N ASN A 98 -16.60 -11.13 -6.65
CA ASN A 98 -17.49 -10.13 -7.22
C ASN A 98 -16.68 -8.88 -7.61
N PRO A 99 -16.18 -8.79 -8.87
CA PRO A 99 -15.36 -7.67 -9.31
C PRO A 99 -16.17 -6.37 -9.44
N ASP A 100 -17.47 -6.50 -9.74
CA ASP A 100 -18.39 -5.39 -9.78
C ASP A 100 -18.88 -5.07 -8.37
N ARG A 101 -18.73 -3.80 -7.97
CA ARG A 101 -19.05 -3.35 -6.60
C ARG A 101 -20.51 -3.57 -6.24
N ASP A 102 -21.41 -3.46 -7.22
CA ASP A 102 -22.85 -3.61 -7.00
C ASP A 102 -23.27 -5.07 -6.73
N ASP A 103 -22.40 -6.04 -7.04
CA ASP A 103 -22.60 -7.46 -6.76
C ASP A 103 -22.01 -7.89 -5.40
N GLN A 104 -21.32 -6.99 -4.69
CA GLN A 104 -20.74 -7.24 -3.38
C GLN A 104 -21.76 -7.00 -2.26
N GLU A 105 -21.60 -7.71 -1.14
CA GLU A 105 -22.38 -7.46 0.08
C GLU A 105 -22.13 -6.04 0.63
N ASP A 106 -23.14 -5.44 1.26
CA ASP A 106 -23.07 -4.08 1.82
C ASP A 106 -21.85 -3.88 2.73
N PHE A 107 -21.55 -4.89 3.56
CA PHE A 107 -20.40 -4.85 4.45
C PHE A 107 -19.06 -4.86 3.69
N THR A 108 -18.95 -5.66 2.63
CA THR A 108 -17.78 -5.67 1.74
C THR A 108 -17.61 -4.31 1.08
N GLN A 109 -18.68 -3.76 0.50
CA GLN A 109 -18.64 -2.44 -0.13
C GLN A 109 -18.25 -1.32 0.84
N HIS A 110 -18.66 -1.44 2.10
CA HIS A 110 -18.33 -0.51 3.18
C HIS A 110 -16.85 -0.61 3.56
N VAL A 111 -16.38 -1.81 3.90
CA VAL A 111 -15.01 -2.01 4.41
C VAL A 111 -13.96 -1.76 3.33
N PHE A 112 -14.21 -2.15 2.08
CA PHE A 112 -13.28 -1.90 0.97
C PHE A 112 -13.37 -0.47 0.40
N GLN A 113 -14.32 0.36 0.86
CA GLN A 113 -14.43 1.75 0.40
C GLN A 113 -13.21 2.59 0.77
N ARG A 114 -12.70 2.39 1.99
CA ARG A 114 -11.59 3.15 2.58
C ARG A 114 -10.86 2.29 3.59
N TYR A 115 -9.54 2.43 3.67
CA TYR A 115 -8.76 1.70 4.67
C TYR A 115 -9.22 2.02 6.10
N GLU A 116 -9.62 3.25 6.38
CA GLU A 116 -10.12 3.65 7.71
C GLU A 116 -11.40 2.87 8.11
N ARG A 117 -12.24 2.45 7.15
CA ARG A 117 -13.43 1.61 7.47
C ARG A 117 -13.02 0.23 7.94
N PHE A 118 -11.98 -0.34 7.35
CA PHE A 118 -11.41 -1.59 7.83
C PHE A 118 -10.88 -1.44 9.25
N GLU A 119 -10.16 -0.35 9.55
CA GLU A 119 -9.66 -0.05 10.90
C GLU A 119 -10.79 0.11 11.91
N GLU A 120 -11.85 0.84 11.57
CA GLU A 120 -13.04 1.00 12.40
C GLU A 120 -13.69 -0.36 12.71
N GLU A 121 -13.90 -1.22 11.71
CA GLU A 121 -14.57 -2.51 11.88
C GLU A 121 -13.71 -3.54 12.64
N ILE A 122 -12.41 -3.61 12.36
CA ILE A 122 -11.53 -4.51 13.11
C ILE A 122 -11.36 -4.07 14.57
N HIS A 123 -11.37 -2.76 14.83
CA HIS A 123 -11.36 -2.21 16.20
C HIS A 123 -12.64 -2.54 16.96
N LYS A 124 -13.82 -2.43 16.33
CA LYS A 124 -15.09 -2.85 16.95
C LYS A 124 -15.10 -4.31 17.39
N VAL A 125 -14.41 -5.19 16.66
CA VAL A 125 -14.41 -6.64 16.91
C VAL A 125 -13.30 -7.09 17.85
N PHE A 126 -12.13 -6.44 17.79
CA PHE A 126 -10.92 -6.88 18.48
C PHE A 126 -10.24 -5.83 19.37
N GLY A 127 -10.66 -4.57 19.32
CA GLY A 127 -10.09 -3.48 20.10
C GLY A 127 -10.57 -3.43 21.55
N GLU A 128 -9.94 -2.56 22.35
CA GLU A 128 -10.39 -2.25 23.70
C GLU A 128 -11.27 -0.98 23.72
N VAL A 129 -12.23 -0.92 24.63
CA VAL A 129 -13.17 0.21 24.76
C VAL A 129 -12.47 1.50 25.26
N ASP A 130 -11.26 1.41 25.80
CA ASP A 130 -10.61 2.50 26.54
C ASP A 130 -9.13 2.70 26.11
N GLU A 131 -8.88 2.63 24.79
CA GLU A 131 -7.55 2.85 24.23
C GLU A 131 -7.19 4.34 24.33
N LYS A 132 -6.60 4.71 25.47
CA LYS A 132 -6.11 6.06 25.73
C LYS A 132 -4.96 6.39 24.78
N LEU A 133 -5.29 7.17 23.75
CA LEU A 133 -4.33 8.02 23.05
C LEU A 133 -3.67 8.91 24.12
N HIS A 134 -2.35 8.81 24.26
CA HIS A 134 -1.60 9.69 25.14
C HIS A 134 -1.91 11.16 24.81
N ALA A 135 -2.32 11.90 25.85
CA ALA A 135 -2.51 13.35 25.85
C ALA A 135 -1.18 14.11 25.72
#